data_AF-A0A960N506-F1
#
_entry.id   AF-A0A960N506-F1
#
_cell.length_a   1.000
_cell.length_b   1.000
_cell.length_c   1.000
_cell.angle_alpha   90.00
_cell.angle_beta   90.00
_cell.angle_gamma   90.00
#
_symmetry.space_group_name_H-M   'P 1'
#
loop_
_entity.id
_entity.type
_entity.pdbx_description
1 polymer ?
#
loop_
_entity_poly.entity_id
_entity_poly.type
_entity_poly.pdbx_seq_one_letter_code
_entity_poly.pdbx_strand_id
1 'polypeptide(L)'
;MTSSLGWIDFSSEHRDRVRSVIDFLSAPGVVDELGIGVIRDTFADGMFPGISTIQTRPKYFLLTALLIRDFQTKERAKRKPRTFERFLEEEEKLCRIRLVEKHGAGRVSLGIIGGTFGLDSKRDVVRRPSSVYWNGLRQFGFISPPHLSLAEFGKRLSDDGKHLHALLQEAGDDRGDDADATDGGQALRVLAPEVGADYWDDFSIDLTPEEADFLHHRILFHQRESLLGQILAKDEAM
;
A
#
# COMPACT_ATOMS: atom_id res chain seq x y z
N MET A 1 -21.66 21.65 25.66
CA MET A 1 -20.20 21.45 25.73
C MET A 1 -19.59 22.08 24.49
N THR A 2 -18.77 23.10 24.67
CA THR A 2 -18.11 23.85 23.58
C THR A 2 -16.80 23.15 23.23
N SER A 3 -16.73 22.55 22.04
CA SER A 3 -15.48 22.01 21.51
C SER A 3 -14.57 23.15 21.06
N SER A 4 -13.35 23.20 21.56
CA SER A 4 -12.30 24.11 21.10
C SER A 4 -11.28 23.36 20.23
N LEU A 5 -10.78 24.03 19.20
CA LEU A 5 -9.73 23.54 18.31
C LEU A 5 -8.45 24.33 18.62
N GLY A 6 -7.37 23.64 18.96
CA GLY A 6 -6.06 24.24 19.24
C GLY A 6 -4.98 23.61 18.37
N TRP A 7 -4.09 24.43 17.82
CA TRP A 7 -2.89 23.99 17.09
C TRP A 7 -1.78 23.64 18.09
N ILE A 8 -1.13 22.49 17.91
CA ILE A 8 0.01 22.03 18.73
C ILE A 8 1.23 21.95 17.81
N ASP A 9 2.22 22.81 18.07
CA ASP A 9 3.54 22.72 17.48
C ASP A 9 4.43 21.88 18.40
N PHE A 10 5.03 20.81 17.87
CA PHE A 10 5.80 19.86 18.69
C PHE A 10 7.28 20.18 18.60
N SER A 11 7.86 20.72 19.68
CA SER A 11 9.25 20.40 19.99
C SER A 11 9.35 18.91 20.37
N SER A 12 10.48 18.27 20.04
CA SER A 12 10.74 16.85 20.29
C SER A 12 10.48 16.44 21.75
N GLU A 13 10.79 17.32 22.70
CA GLU A 13 10.60 17.10 24.14
C GLU A 13 9.11 16.95 24.54
N HIS A 14 8.21 17.67 23.89
CA HIS A 14 6.77 17.56 24.15
C HIS A 14 6.17 16.27 23.57
N ARG A 15 6.73 15.77 22.46
CA ARG A 15 6.30 14.51 21.85
C ARG A 15 6.58 13.32 22.76
N ASP A 16 7.74 13.30 23.40
CA ASP A 16 8.13 12.23 24.33
C ASP A 16 7.28 12.23 25.60
N ARG A 17 6.90 13.42 26.09
CA ARG A 17 6.00 13.58 27.24
C ARG A 17 4.57 13.16 26.95
N VAL A 18 4.07 13.42 25.74
CA VAL A 18 2.73 12.96 25.33
C VAL A 18 2.73 11.45 25.11
N ARG A 19 3.82 10.89 24.57
CA ARG A 19 3.97 9.44 24.38
C ARG A 19 3.97 8.69 25.71
N SER A 20 4.69 9.17 26.71
CA SER A 20 4.72 8.54 28.04
C SER A 20 3.36 8.56 28.74
N VAL A 21 2.56 9.60 28.53
CA VAL A 21 1.19 9.67 29.08
C VAL A 21 0.24 8.73 28.33
N ILE A 22 0.39 8.55 27.02
CA ILE A 22 -0.38 7.56 26.24
C ILE A 22 -0.02 6.13 26.65
N ASP A 23 1.27 5.86 26.89
CA ASP A 23 1.75 4.56 27.36
C ASP A 23 1.19 4.25 28.76
N PHE A 24 1.11 5.26 29.64
CA PHE A 24 0.54 5.11 30.99
C PHE A 24 -0.99 4.91 31.01
N LEU A 25 -1.70 5.40 29.98
CA LEU A 25 -3.16 5.28 29.83
C LEU A 25 -3.58 4.05 29.02
N SER A 26 -2.64 3.30 28.46
CA SER A 26 -2.93 2.10 27.69
C SER A 26 -3.28 0.94 28.63
N ALA A 27 -4.47 0.35 28.43
CA ALA A 27 -4.94 -0.84 29.15
C ALA A 27 -3.90 -1.98 29.09
N PRO A 28 -3.89 -2.94 30.04
CA PRO A 28 -2.89 -4.00 30.11
C PRO A 28 -2.97 -4.92 28.88
N GLY A 29 -2.28 -4.53 27.83
CA GLY A 29 -1.85 -5.41 26.75
C GLY A 29 -0.61 -6.16 27.20
N VAL A 30 -0.29 -7.27 26.52
CA VAL A 30 0.94 -8.02 26.73
C VAL A 30 2.12 -7.10 26.39
N VAL A 31 2.62 -6.38 27.39
CA VAL A 31 3.85 -5.61 27.29
C VAL A 31 4.98 -6.63 27.33
N ASP A 32 5.84 -6.58 26.32
CA ASP A 32 7.05 -7.38 26.29
C ASP A 32 8.07 -6.78 27.27
N GLU A 33 7.94 -7.14 28.55
CA GLU A 33 8.77 -6.63 29.65
C GLU A 33 10.26 -6.97 29.49
N LEU A 34 10.60 -7.92 28.61
CA LEU A 34 11.97 -8.41 28.36
C LEU A 34 12.58 -7.90 27.05
N GLY A 35 11.82 -7.20 26.20
CA GLY A 35 12.30 -6.72 24.89
C GLY A 35 12.56 -7.82 23.85
N ILE A 36 12.07 -9.05 24.09
CA ILE A 36 12.25 -10.20 23.20
C ILE A 36 11.60 -9.97 21.82
N GLY A 37 10.49 -9.23 21.77
CA GLY A 37 9.79 -8.81 20.57
C GLY A 37 10.69 -8.02 19.63
N VAL A 38 11.53 -7.11 20.14
CA VAL A 38 12.48 -6.35 19.31
C VAL A 38 13.50 -7.29 18.66
N ILE A 39 14.02 -8.24 19.43
CA ILE A 39 14.98 -9.24 18.94
C ILE A 39 14.32 -10.10 17.86
N ARG A 40 13.13 -10.64 18.15
CA ARG A 40 12.33 -11.43 17.20
C ARG A 40 12.07 -10.66 15.92
N ASP A 41 11.63 -9.42 16.02
CA ASP A 41 11.26 -8.61 14.86
C ASP A 41 12.50 -8.25 14.04
N THR A 42 13.65 -8.01 14.68
CA THR A 42 14.94 -7.81 13.98
C THR A 42 15.33 -9.04 13.15
N PHE A 43 15.20 -10.25 13.73
CA PHE A 43 15.46 -11.48 12.99
C PHE A 43 14.43 -11.72 11.88
N ALA A 44 13.14 -11.45 12.15
CA ALA A 44 12.07 -11.62 11.17
C ALA A 44 12.27 -10.69 9.97
N ASP A 45 12.57 -9.41 10.20
CA ASP A 45 12.81 -8.42 9.15
C ASP A 45 14.09 -8.71 8.35
N GLY A 46 15.11 -9.30 8.99
CA GLY A 46 16.32 -9.75 8.30
C GLY A 46 16.12 -11.02 7.45
N MET A 47 15.34 -11.98 7.96
CA MET A 47 15.12 -13.26 7.26
C MET A 47 14.03 -13.19 6.20
N PHE A 48 12.93 -12.48 6.48
CA PHE A 48 11.74 -12.39 5.64
C PHE A 48 11.35 -10.92 5.39
N PRO A 49 12.27 -10.12 4.82
CA PRO A 49 12.03 -8.70 4.58
C PRO A 49 10.75 -8.51 3.75
N GLY A 50 9.86 -7.64 4.24
CA GLY A 50 8.63 -7.30 3.51
C GLY A 50 7.45 -8.25 3.72
N ILE A 51 7.66 -9.38 4.41
CA ILE A 51 6.60 -10.32 4.79
C ILE A 51 6.15 -10.06 6.22
N SER A 52 4.86 -10.21 6.50
CA SER A 52 4.33 -10.12 7.86
C SER A 52 3.18 -11.12 8.08
N THR A 53 2.92 -11.45 9.35
CA THR A 53 1.89 -12.42 9.73
C THR A 53 0.45 -11.97 9.44
N ILE A 54 0.24 -10.67 9.20
CA ILE A 54 -1.06 -10.10 8.85
C ILE A 54 -1.36 -10.18 7.34
N GLN A 55 -0.37 -10.53 6.52
CA GLN A 55 -0.56 -10.83 5.10
C GLN A 55 -1.23 -12.20 4.96
N THR A 56 -2.12 -12.31 3.98
CA THR A 56 -2.96 -13.49 3.76
C THR A 56 -2.67 -14.21 2.45
N ARG A 57 -2.38 -13.47 1.37
CA ARG A 57 -2.18 -13.99 0.01
C ARG A 57 -1.21 -13.12 -0.78
N PRO A 58 -0.26 -13.69 -1.53
CA PRO A 58 0.72 -12.92 -2.29
C PRO A 58 0.08 -12.08 -3.42
N LYS A 59 -1.09 -12.47 -3.93
CA LYS A 59 -1.86 -11.74 -4.94
C LYS A 59 -2.07 -10.26 -4.60
N TYR A 60 -2.19 -9.92 -3.32
CA TYR A 60 -2.37 -8.53 -2.89
C TYR A 60 -1.17 -7.63 -3.18
N PHE A 61 0.06 -8.15 -3.30
CA PHE A 61 1.18 -7.35 -3.80
C PHE A 61 0.88 -6.82 -5.21
N LEU A 62 0.40 -7.70 -6.09
CA LEU A 62 0.12 -7.35 -7.47
C LEU A 62 -1.12 -6.46 -7.59
N LEU A 63 -2.22 -6.81 -6.91
CA LEU A 63 -3.44 -6.00 -6.93
C LEU A 63 -3.18 -4.57 -6.45
N THR A 64 -2.47 -4.39 -5.33
CA THR A 64 -2.14 -3.05 -4.84
C THR A 64 -1.24 -2.31 -5.83
N ALA A 65 -0.19 -2.95 -6.38
CA ALA A 65 0.68 -2.30 -7.36
C ALA A 65 -0.06 -1.90 -8.66
N LEU A 66 -0.95 -2.77 -9.15
CA LEU A 66 -1.79 -2.52 -10.31
C LEU A 66 -2.77 -1.37 -10.09
N LEU A 67 -3.40 -1.29 -8.90
CA LEU A 67 -4.27 -0.17 -8.54
C LEU A 67 -3.50 1.15 -8.51
N ILE A 68 -2.30 1.16 -7.94
CA ILE A 68 -1.46 2.36 -7.93
C ILE A 68 -1.08 2.77 -9.36
N ARG A 69 -0.74 1.80 -10.23
CA ARG A 69 -0.46 2.08 -11.65
C ARG A 69 -1.69 2.65 -12.36
N ASP A 70 -2.87 2.07 -12.15
CA ASP A 70 -4.12 2.54 -12.72
C ASP A 70 -4.49 3.95 -12.23
N PHE A 71 -4.16 4.29 -10.99
CA PHE A 71 -4.26 5.67 -10.51
C PHE A 71 -3.35 6.59 -11.31
N GLN A 72 -2.08 6.22 -11.49
CA GLN A 72 -1.09 7.02 -12.21
C GLN A 72 -1.43 7.24 -13.69
N THR A 73 -1.98 6.23 -14.38
CA THR A 73 -2.21 6.27 -15.82
C THR A 73 -3.64 6.63 -16.21
N LYS A 74 -4.65 6.13 -15.49
CA LYS A 74 -6.08 6.28 -15.86
C LYS A 74 -6.80 7.32 -15.01
N GLU A 75 -6.69 7.24 -13.68
CA GLU A 75 -7.46 8.13 -12.78
C GLU A 75 -7.03 9.59 -12.93
N ARG A 76 -5.71 9.84 -12.99
CA ARG A 76 -5.16 11.20 -13.16
C ARG A 76 -5.54 11.87 -14.48
N ALA A 77 -5.84 11.09 -15.51
CA ALA A 77 -6.29 11.61 -16.81
C ALA A 77 -7.77 12.05 -16.80
N LYS A 78 -8.54 11.72 -15.76
CA LYS A 78 -9.95 12.11 -15.66
C LYS A 78 -10.10 13.60 -15.39
N ARG A 79 -11.21 14.18 -15.88
CA ARG A 79 -11.56 15.60 -15.66
C ARG A 79 -11.69 15.98 -14.18
N LYS A 80 -12.11 15.05 -13.32
CA LYS A 80 -12.19 15.22 -11.87
C LYS A 80 -11.58 13.99 -11.21
N PRO A 81 -10.25 13.96 -11.02
CA PRO A 81 -9.60 12.80 -10.40
C PRO A 81 -10.00 12.71 -8.93
N ARG A 82 -10.21 11.47 -8.45
CA ARG A 82 -10.31 11.20 -7.01
C ARG A 82 -8.94 11.43 -6.35
N THR A 83 -8.92 11.70 -5.04
CA THR A 83 -7.67 11.64 -4.28
C THR A 83 -7.16 10.20 -4.25
N PHE A 84 -5.84 10.02 -4.13
CA PHE A 84 -5.23 8.70 -4.11
C PHE A 84 -5.82 7.80 -3.02
N GLU A 85 -6.01 8.33 -1.82
CA GLU A 85 -6.53 7.59 -0.67
C GLU A 85 -7.96 7.08 -0.92
N ARG A 86 -8.80 7.95 -1.52
CA ARG A 86 -10.20 7.64 -1.83
C ARG A 86 -10.29 6.65 -2.99
N PHE A 87 -9.46 6.82 -4.01
CA PHE A 87 -9.36 5.85 -5.10
C PHE A 87 -9.01 4.47 -4.57
N LEU A 88 -7.95 4.34 -3.77
CA LEU A 88 -7.57 3.04 -3.20
C LEU A 88 -8.67 2.45 -2.31
N GLU A 89 -9.31 3.26 -1.46
CA GLU A 89 -10.42 2.78 -0.62
C GLU A 89 -11.56 2.20 -1.45
N GLU A 90 -12.00 2.90 -2.50
CA GLU A 90 -13.10 2.47 -3.37
C GLU A 90 -12.71 1.23 -4.18
N GLU A 91 -11.54 1.24 -4.83
CA GLU A 91 -11.12 0.14 -5.71
C GLU A 91 -10.75 -1.13 -4.93
N GLU A 92 -10.11 -1.03 -3.76
CA GLU A 92 -9.80 -2.21 -2.93
C GLU A 92 -11.08 -2.87 -2.40
N LYS A 93 -12.10 -2.07 -2.09
CA LYS A 93 -13.43 -2.56 -1.69
C LYS A 93 -14.12 -3.27 -2.85
N LEU A 94 -14.06 -2.71 -4.07
CA LEU A 94 -14.56 -3.39 -5.26
C LEU A 94 -13.82 -4.70 -5.53
N CYS A 95 -12.48 -4.70 -5.37
CA CYS A 95 -11.69 -5.92 -5.52
C CYS A 95 -12.13 -7.01 -4.53
N ARG A 96 -12.34 -6.64 -3.25
CA ARG A 96 -12.88 -7.57 -2.25
C ARG A 96 -14.22 -8.17 -2.70
N ILE A 97 -15.17 -7.32 -3.10
CA ILE A 97 -16.51 -7.77 -3.51
C ILE A 97 -16.40 -8.75 -4.69
N ARG A 98 -15.65 -8.40 -5.74
CA ARG A 98 -15.44 -9.28 -6.92
C ARG A 98 -14.80 -10.62 -6.55
N LEU A 99 -13.77 -10.60 -5.68
CA LEU A 99 -13.14 -11.83 -5.20
C LEU A 99 -14.11 -12.69 -4.39
N VAL A 100 -14.97 -12.07 -3.58
CA VAL A 100 -16.02 -12.78 -2.83
C VAL A 100 -17.10 -13.32 -3.77
N GLU A 101 -17.50 -12.61 -4.82
CA GLU A 101 -18.46 -13.11 -5.81
C GLU A 101 -17.90 -14.35 -6.52
N LYS A 102 -16.62 -14.31 -6.92
CA LYS A 102 -15.95 -15.39 -7.63
C LYS A 102 -15.66 -16.61 -6.74
N HIS A 103 -15.24 -16.40 -5.50
CA HIS A 103 -14.69 -17.46 -4.63
C HIS A 103 -15.51 -17.72 -3.36
N GLY A 104 -16.50 -16.89 -3.04
CA GLY A 104 -17.22 -16.85 -1.76
C GLY A 104 -18.30 -17.92 -1.57
N ALA A 105 -18.36 -18.94 -2.44
CA ALA A 105 -19.29 -20.07 -2.28
C ALA A 105 -18.91 -21.02 -1.12
N GLY A 106 -17.82 -20.77 -0.39
CA GLY A 106 -17.36 -21.58 0.74
C GLY A 106 -17.33 -20.83 2.09
N ARG A 107 -17.56 -21.56 3.19
CA ARG A 107 -17.48 -21.04 4.59
C ARG A 107 -16.06 -20.60 5.02
N VAL A 108 -15.06 -20.74 4.14
CA VAL A 108 -13.68 -20.35 4.39
C VAL A 108 -13.37 -19.17 3.49
N SER A 109 -13.18 -17.98 4.05
CA SER A 109 -12.59 -16.87 3.28
C SER A 109 -11.22 -17.35 2.83
N LEU A 110 -11.00 -17.47 1.53
CA LEU A 110 -9.78 -18.03 0.90
C LEU A 110 -8.54 -17.13 1.10
N GLY A 111 -8.36 -16.55 2.28
CA GLY A 111 -7.40 -15.48 2.55
C GLY A 111 -7.82 -14.12 1.99
N ILE A 112 -9.08 -13.96 1.56
CA ILE A 112 -9.59 -12.68 1.06
C ILE A 112 -9.74 -11.72 2.25
N ILE A 113 -9.00 -10.61 2.22
CA ILE A 113 -9.06 -9.56 3.22
C ILE A 113 -10.47 -8.95 3.23
N GLY A 114 -11.15 -9.06 4.38
CA GLY A 114 -12.55 -8.65 4.54
C GLY A 114 -13.57 -9.62 3.94
N GLY A 115 -13.19 -10.81 3.51
CA GLY A 115 -14.10 -11.78 2.87
C GLY A 115 -15.29 -12.19 3.76
N THR A 116 -15.16 -12.11 5.08
CA THR A 116 -16.25 -12.37 6.04
C THR A 116 -17.39 -11.35 5.97
N PHE A 117 -17.16 -10.18 5.36
CA PHE A 117 -18.21 -9.18 5.11
C PHE A 117 -19.09 -9.54 3.91
N GLY A 118 -18.75 -10.59 3.15
CA GLY A 118 -19.50 -10.97 1.98
C GLY A 118 -19.51 -9.84 0.93
N LEU A 119 -20.69 -9.57 0.39
CA LEU A 119 -20.94 -8.50 -0.57
C LEU A 119 -21.32 -7.17 0.09
N ASP A 120 -21.23 -7.07 1.42
CA ASP A 120 -21.58 -5.84 2.14
C ASP A 120 -20.57 -4.73 1.81
N SER A 121 -21.08 -3.67 1.17
CA SER A 121 -20.32 -2.47 0.79
C SER A 121 -20.37 -1.37 1.86
N LYS A 122 -21.24 -1.50 2.88
CA LYS A 122 -21.34 -0.55 4.00
C LYS A 122 -20.28 -0.79 5.07
N ARG A 123 -19.76 -2.02 5.14
CA ARG A 123 -18.65 -2.40 6.02
C ARG A 123 -17.33 -2.32 5.30
N ASP A 124 -16.30 -1.98 6.06
CA ASP A 124 -14.94 -1.98 5.55
C ASP A 124 -13.94 -2.57 6.53
N VAL A 125 -12.79 -2.96 5.98
CA VAL A 125 -11.69 -3.53 6.76
C VAL A 125 -10.94 -2.44 7.49
N VAL A 126 -10.56 -2.72 8.74
CA VAL A 126 -9.72 -1.80 9.54
C VAL A 126 -8.33 -1.64 8.91
N ARG A 127 -7.77 -2.74 8.38
CA ARG A 127 -6.50 -2.75 7.66
C ARG A 127 -6.72 -3.14 6.22
N ARG A 128 -6.53 -2.18 5.33
CA ARG A 128 -6.65 -2.35 3.88
C ARG A 128 -5.44 -3.08 3.29
N PRO A 129 -5.58 -3.81 2.16
CA PRO A 129 -4.45 -4.46 1.50
C PRO A 129 -3.28 -3.51 1.26
N SER A 130 -3.53 -2.31 0.75
CA SER A 130 -2.52 -1.27 0.52
C SER A 130 -1.67 -0.99 1.75
N SER A 131 -2.27 -0.92 2.94
CA SER A 131 -1.55 -0.71 4.19
C SER A 131 -0.78 -1.96 4.64
N VAL A 132 -1.39 -3.15 4.51
CA VAL A 132 -0.80 -4.43 4.94
C VAL A 132 0.41 -4.83 4.09
N TYR A 133 0.36 -4.56 2.79
CA TYR A 133 1.38 -4.98 1.83
C TYR A 133 2.38 -3.86 1.52
N TRP A 134 2.16 -2.63 1.97
CA TRP A 134 3.05 -1.48 1.68
C TRP A 134 4.52 -1.76 1.98
N ASN A 135 4.82 -2.36 3.14
CA ASN A 135 6.20 -2.66 3.50
C ASN A 135 6.86 -3.61 2.49
N GLY A 136 6.18 -4.70 2.13
CA GLY A 136 6.72 -5.63 1.14
C GLY A 136 6.78 -5.04 -0.27
N LEU A 137 5.85 -4.16 -0.66
CA LEU A 137 5.96 -3.43 -1.93
C LEU A 137 7.23 -2.58 -2.00
N ARG A 138 7.65 -1.95 -0.89
CA ARG A 138 8.92 -1.22 -0.82
C ARG A 138 10.11 -2.16 -0.83
N GLN A 139 10.08 -3.22 -0.03
CA GLN A 139 11.19 -4.19 0.09
C GLN A 139 11.42 -4.98 -1.21
N PHE A 140 10.37 -5.28 -1.97
CA PHE A 140 10.46 -5.96 -3.26
C PHE A 140 10.56 -4.97 -4.44
N GLY A 141 10.77 -3.68 -4.14
CA GLY A 141 11.04 -2.58 -5.07
C GLY A 141 9.89 -2.23 -6.02
N PHE A 142 8.66 -2.67 -5.76
CA PHE A 142 7.50 -2.25 -6.54
C PHE A 142 7.35 -0.73 -6.50
N ILE A 143 7.75 -0.10 -5.39
CA ILE A 143 7.65 1.34 -5.18
C ILE A 143 9.03 1.98 -5.19
N SER A 144 9.15 3.08 -5.94
CA SER A 144 10.27 4.01 -5.87
C SER A 144 9.75 5.44 -5.67
N PRO A 145 10.32 6.21 -4.73
CA PRO A 145 11.39 5.85 -3.79
C PRO A 145 10.94 4.88 -2.65
N PRO A 146 11.81 3.95 -2.20
CA PRO A 146 11.43 2.91 -1.24
C PRO A 146 11.32 3.39 0.22
N HIS A 147 11.67 4.63 0.52
CA HIS A 147 11.59 5.17 1.89
C HIS A 147 10.23 5.82 2.20
N LEU A 148 9.42 6.11 1.18
CA LEU A 148 8.14 6.80 1.37
C LEU A 148 7.10 5.90 2.06
N SER A 149 6.37 6.49 3.01
CA SER A 149 5.14 5.89 3.52
C SER A 149 4.01 5.94 2.48
N LEU A 150 2.97 5.12 2.66
CA LEU A 150 1.80 5.09 1.76
C LEU A 150 1.13 6.46 1.69
N ALA A 151 1.04 7.16 2.81
CA ALA A 151 0.44 8.49 2.90
C ALA A 151 1.30 9.56 2.18
N GLU A 152 2.62 9.54 2.36
CA GLU A 152 3.51 10.48 1.66
C GLU A 152 3.52 10.23 0.16
N PHE A 153 3.55 8.96 -0.25
CA PHE A 153 3.48 8.57 -1.65
C PHE A 153 2.16 9.02 -2.30
N GLY A 154 1.04 8.79 -1.61
CA GLY A 154 -0.30 9.19 -2.06
C GLY A 154 -0.49 10.70 -2.14
N LYS A 155 0.01 11.43 -1.15
CA LYS A 155 -0.01 12.90 -1.13
C LYS A 155 0.77 13.47 -2.32
N ARG A 156 2.02 13.04 -2.52
CA ARG A 156 2.85 13.50 -3.64
C ARG A 156 2.20 13.15 -4.99
N LEU A 157 1.65 11.94 -5.14
CA LEU A 157 0.91 11.56 -6.35
C LEU A 157 -0.30 12.46 -6.64
N SER A 158 -1.04 12.82 -5.59
CA SER A 158 -2.22 13.68 -5.71
C SER A 158 -1.82 15.12 -6.04
N ASP A 159 -0.72 15.62 -5.47
CA ASP A 159 -0.24 16.98 -5.70
C ASP A 159 0.38 17.12 -7.11
N ASP A 160 1.18 16.15 -7.57
CA ASP A 160 1.65 16.07 -8.96
C ASP A 160 0.48 16.03 -9.96
N GLY A 161 -0.63 15.38 -9.58
CA GLY A 161 -1.86 15.33 -10.36
C GLY A 161 -2.54 16.69 -10.51
N LYS A 162 -2.60 17.47 -9.43
CA LYS A 162 -3.18 18.83 -9.45
C LYS A 162 -2.39 19.77 -10.34
N HIS A 163 -1.05 19.71 -10.29
CA HIS A 163 -0.19 20.54 -11.13
C HIS A 163 -0.41 20.24 -12.62
N LEU A 164 -0.44 18.96 -13.01
CA LEU A 164 -0.74 18.57 -14.39
C LEU A 164 -2.14 19.02 -14.84
N HIS A 165 -3.13 18.92 -13.95
CA HIS A 165 -4.49 19.34 -14.25
C HIS A 165 -4.62 20.87 -14.40
N ALA A 166 -3.90 21.64 -13.57
CA ALA A 166 -3.81 23.10 -13.68
C ALA A 166 -3.23 23.50 -15.05
N LEU A 167 -2.09 22.94 -15.44
CA LEU A 167 -1.47 23.17 -16.75
C LEU A 167 -2.41 22.82 -17.93
N LEU A 168 -3.16 21.72 -17.84
CA LEU A 168 -4.12 21.33 -18.87
C LEU A 168 -5.35 22.24 -18.94
N GLN A 169 -5.73 22.89 -17.83
CA GLN A 169 -6.81 23.89 -17.82
C GLN A 169 -6.33 25.27 -18.28
N GLU A 170 -5.09 25.65 -17.95
CA GLU A 170 -4.46 26.92 -18.33
C GLU A 170 -4.07 26.98 -19.81
N ALA A 171 -3.94 25.85 -20.49
CA ALA A 171 -3.80 25.80 -21.96
C ALA A 171 -5.02 26.36 -22.74
N GLY A 172 -6.07 26.81 -22.04
CA GLY A 172 -7.24 27.49 -22.61
C GLY A 172 -7.39 28.98 -22.26
N ASP A 173 -6.55 29.57 -21.39
CA ASP A 173 -6.64 31.00 -21.06
C ASP A 173 -5.26 31.57 -20.68
N ASP A 174 -4.84 32.58 -21.44
CA ASP A 174 -3.50 33.15 -21.46
C ASP A 174 -3.31 34.08 -20.24
N ARG A 175 -2.62 33.61 -19.18
CA ARG A 175 -2.05 34.45 -18.11
C ARG A 175 -0.97 33.72 -17.33
N GLY A 176 0.13 34.43 -17.11
CA GLY A 176 1.42 33.89 -16.70
C GLY A 176 1.62 33.69 -15.20
N ASP A 177 2.60 32.80 -14.99
CA ASP A 177 3.69 32.86 -14.01
C ASP A 177 3.31 32.85 -12.52
N ASP A 178 3.20 31.62 -12.00
CA ASP A 178 3.77 31.26 -10.70
C ASP A 178 4.33 29.84 -10.85
N ALA A 179 5.51 29.74 -11.44
CA ALA A 179 6.30 28.51 -11.45
C ALA A 179 6.85 28.26 -10.04
N ASP A 180 5.96 27.83 -9.14
CA ASP A 180 6.35 27.45 -7.79
C ASP A 180 7.21 26.18 -7.89
N ALA A 181 8.39 26.27 -7.29
CA ALA A 181 9.50 25.36 -7.47
C ALA A 181 9.07 23.91 -7.25
N THR A 182 9.15 23.09 -8.31
CA THR A 182 9.14 21.63 -8.16
C THR A 182 10.41 21.26 -7.40
N ASP A 183 10.25 21.11 -6.08
CA ASP A 183 11.21 20.48 -5.20
C ASP A 183 11.80 19.26 -5.91
N GLY A 184 13.13 19.15 -5.93
CA GLY A 184 13.92 18.18 -6.70
C GLY A 184 13.77 16.73 -6.24
N GLY A 185 12.55 16.33 -5.88
CA GLY A 185 12.17 15.01 -5.45
C GLY A 185 12.27 14.00 -6.59
N GLN A 186 12.85 12.84 -6.27
CA GLN A 186 12.91 11.70 -7.18
C GLN A 186 11.50 11.31 -7.66
N ALA A 187 11.35 11.12 -8.98
CA ALA A 187 10.08 10.77 -9.60
C ALA A 187 9.46 9.50 -8.97
N LEU A 188 8.16 9.58 -8.67
CA LEU A 188 7.41 8.45 -8.14
C LEU A 188 7.19 7.40 -9.23
N ARG A 189 7.55 6.15 -8.94
CA ARG A 189 7.35 5.03 -9.87
C ARG A 189 6.74 3.85 -9.13
N VAL A 190 5.79 3.20 -9.80
CA VAL A 190 5.30 1.88 -9.43
C VAL A 190 5.64 0.89 -10.54
N LEU A 191 6.19 -0.25 -10.18
CA LEU A 191 6.35 -1.39 -11.07
C LEU A 191 5.24 -2.39 -10.76
N ALA A 192 4.56 -2.85 -11.81
CA ALA A 192 3.48 -3.82 -11.73
C ALA A 192 3.56 -4.74 -12.96
N PRO A 193 3.04 -5.97 -12.89
CA PRO A 193 3.04 -6.87 -14.04
C PRO A 193 2.22 -6.28 -15.19
N GLU A 194 2.60 -6.56 -16.42
CA GLU A 194 1.76 -6.26 -17.59
C GLU A 194 0.53 -7.18 -17.55
N VAL A 195 -0.65 -6.60 -17.75
CA VAL A 195 -1.92 -7.33 -17.68
C VAL A 195 -2.83 -6.93 -18.85
N GLY A 196 -3.67 -7.86 -19.29
CA GLY A 196 -4.68 -7.63 -20.33
C GLY A 196 -5.68 -6.54 -19.94
N ALA A 197 -6.38 -5.99 -20.93
CA ALA A 197 -7.37 -4.93 -20.70
C ALA A 197 -8.56 -5.39 -19.84
N ASP A 198 -8.86 -6.68 -19.89
CA ASP A 198 -9.91 -7.43 -19.20
C ASP A 198 -9.47 -8.01 -17.84
N TYR A 199 -8.24 -7.75 -17.40
CA TYR A 199 -7.70 -8.30 -16.15
C TYR A 199 -8.62 -8.07 -14.95
N TRP A 200 -9.18 -6.86 -14.82
CA TRP A 200 -10.04 -6.52 -13.69
C TRP A 200 -11.39 -7.24 -13.74
N ASP A 201 -11.81 -7.77 -14.88
CA ASP A 201 -13.10 -8.42 -15.05
C ASP A 201 -13.09 -9.87 -14.52
N ASP A 202 -11.94 -10.57 -14.58
CA ASP A 202 -11.85 -11.98 -14.18
C ASP A 202 -10.61 -12.35 -13.35
N PHE A 203 -10.00 -11.41 -12.63
CA PHE A 203 -8.87 -11.77 -11.73
C PHE A 203 -9.28 -12.75 -10.61
N SER A 204 -8.34 -13.56 -10.16
CA SER A 204 -8.48 -14.56 -9.09
C SER A 204 -7.71 -14.15 -7.83
N ILE A 205 -8.01 -14.77 -6.69
CA ILE A 205 -7.19 -14.67 -5.48
C ILE A 205 -5.86 -15.42 -5.59
N ASP A 206 -5.81 -16.43 -6.45
CA ASP A 206 -4.59 -17.18 -6.75
C ASP A 206 -3.78 -16.46 -7.84
N LEU A 207 -2.45 -16.61 -7.78
CA LEU A 207 -1.54 -16.06 -8.77
C LEU A 207 -1.63 -16.85 -10.07
N THR A 208 -1.59 -16.16 -11.20
CA THR A 208 -1.26 -16.83 -12.48
C THR A 208 0.23 -17.18 -12.52
N PRO A 209 0.68 -18.06 -13.43
CA PRO A 209 2.09 -18.35 -13.60
C PRO A 209 2.93 -17.09 -13.86
N GLU A 210 2.46 -16.19 -14.72
CA GLU A 210 3.17 -14.95 -15.09
C GLU A 210 3.28 -13.99 -13.90
N GLU A 211 2.24 -13.94 -13.08
CA GLU A 211 2.19 -13.16 -11.85
C GLU A 211 3.13 -13.71 -10.78
N ALA A 212 3.18 -15.04 -10.64
CA ALA A 212 4.09 -15.72 -9.74
C ALA A 212 5.55 -15.48 -10.16
N ASP A 213 5.87 -15.65 -11.44
CA ASP A 213 7.20 -15.40 -12.01
C ASP A 213 7.60 -13.94 -11.81
N PHE A 214 6.69 -12.99 -12.06
CA PHE A 214 6.95 -11.58 -11.81
C PHE A 214 7.30 -11.35 -10.34
N LEU A 215 6.44 -11.78 -9.40
CA LEU A 215 6.68 -11.59 -7.97
C LEU A 215 7.98 -12.26 -7.51
N HIS A 216 8.23 -13.48 -7.98
CA HIS A 216 9.43 -14.26 -7.67
C HIS A 216 10.70 -13.52 -8.10
N HIS A 217 10.77 -13.07 -9.37
CA HIS A 217 11.89 -12.27 -9.86
C HIS A 217 12.08 -10.97 -9.07
N ARG A 218 10.99 -10.29 -8.68
CA ARG A 218 11.08 -9.08 -7.85
C ARG A 218 11.72 -9.37 -6.49
N ILE A 219 11.29 -10.45 -5.82
CA ILE A 219 11.82 -10.84 -4.52
C ILE A 219 13.30 -11.25 -4.65
N LEU A 220 13.64 -12.10 -5.62
CA LEU A 220 15.02 -12.52 -5.84
C LEU A 220 15.96 -11.36 -6.19
N PHE A 221 15.50 -10.41 -6.99
CA PHE A 221 16.33 -9.25 -7.36
C PHE A 221 16.64 -8.36 -6.15
N HIS A 222 15.66 -8.13 -5.27
CA HIS A 222 15.82 -7.19 -4.15
C HIS A 222 16.29 -7.83 -2.84
N GLN A 223 16.00 -9.11 -2.62
CA GLN A 223 16.15 -9.78 -1.32
C GLN A 223 16.93 -11.10 -1.43
N ARG A 224 17.82 -11.23 -2.41
CA ARG A 224 18.62 -12.44 -2.68
C ARG A 224 19.35 -13.00 -1.46
N GLU A 225 19.90 -12.11 -0.64
CA GLU A 225 20.72 -12.47 0.52
C GLU A 225 19.88 -12.82 1.76
N SER A 226 18.57 -12.53 1.74
CA SER A 226 17.67 -12.91 2.83
C SER A 226 17.34 -14.40 2.77
N LEU A 227 16.90 -14.96 3.91
CA LEU A 227 16.43 -16.36 3.95
C LEU A 227 15.26 -16.58 2.97
N LEU A 228 14.35 -15.61 2.86
CA LEU A 228 13.27 -15.63 1.86
C LEU A 228 13.80 -15.78 0.43
N GLY A 229 14.80 -14.99 0.04
CA GLY A 229 15.40 -15.06 -1.30
C GLY A 229 16.08 -16.41 -1.54
N GLN A 230 16.80 -16.94 -0.55
CA GLN A 230 17.47 -18.24 -0.66
C GLN A 230 16.49 -19.42 -0.76
N ILE A 231 15.32 -19.35 -0.12
CA ILE A 231 14.27 -20.36 -0.26
C ILE A 231 13.73 -20.36 -1.69
N LEU A 232 13.36 -19.18 -2.21
CA LEU A 232 12.80 -19.05 -3.55
C LEU A 232 13.79 -19.40 -4.67
N ALA A 233 15.10 -19.20 -4.45
CA ALA A 233 16.14 -19.55 -5.41
C ALA A 233 16.39 -21.06 -5.50
N LYS A 234 16.13 -21.82 -4.43
CA LYS A 234 16.33 -23.28 -4.42
C LYS A 234 15.23 -24.02 -5.17
N ASP A 235 14.02 -23.47 -5.21
CA ASP A 235 12.90 -24.04 -5.96
C ASP A 235 13.14 -24.04 -7.49
N GLU A 236 14.04 -23.19 -8.02
CA GLU A 236 14.45 -23.24 -9.44
C GLU A 236 15.43 -24.36 -9.78
N ALA A 237 16.14 -24.91 -8.78
CA ALA A 237 17.22 -25.89 -8.98
C ALA A 237 16.76 -27.36 -8.86
N MET A 238 15.47 -27.60 -8.61
CA MET A 238 14.82 -28.91 -8.55
C MET A 238 13.95 -29.16 -9.78
#